data_AF-A0A1H0T9Y7-F1
#
_entry.id   AF-A0A1H0T9Y7-F1
#
_cell.length_a   1.000
_cell.length_b   1.000
_cell.length_c   1.000
_cell.angle_alpha   90.00
_cell.angle_beta   90.00
_cell.angle_gamma   90.00
#
_symmetry.space_group_name_H-M   'P 1'
#
loop_
_entity.id
_entity.type
_entity.pdbx_description
1 polymer ?
#
loop_
_entity_poly.entity_id
_entity_poly.type
_entity_poly.pdbx_seq_one_letter_code
_entity_poly.pdbx_strand_id
1 'polypeptide(L)'
;MLPPVILVLAGLFLRLLNYGHDTDLFIRYPDNPDYWVIDKYASERYFTDTANATKGSIEPFKVVKAKNTFRIFVLGESTTAGYPYLYNGSFHRWLQYRLMHTYPELQFEVINVSLTAVNSYTVLDFGKQVVKYQLDAVLLILTVIKLTANI
;
A
#
# COMPACT_ATOMS: atom_id res chain seq x y z
N MET A 1 17.80 -16.36 -34.18
CA MET A 1 17.40 -17.03 -32.92
C MET A 1 18.18 -16.56 -31.68
N LEU A 2 19.17 -15.65 -31.80
CA LEU A 2 19.96 -15.11 -30.67
C LEU A 2 19.28 -14.10 -29.68
N PRO A 3 18.20 -13.35 -30.02
CA PRO A 3 17.72 -12.26 -29.15
C PRO A 3 17.28 -12.66 -27.73
N PRO A 4 16.58 -13.79 -27.50
CA PRO A 4 16.08 -14.12 -26.17
C PRO A 4 17.20 -14.47 -25.17
N VAL A 5 18.29 -15.09 -25.64
CA VAL A 5 19.40 -15.53 -24.79
C VAL A 5 20.15 -14.34 -24.20
N ILE A 6 20.36 -13.30 -25.01
CA ILE A 6 21.01 -12.06 -24.56
C ILE A 6 20.17 -11.37 -23.47
N LEU A 7 18.84 -11.33 -23.61
CA LEU A 7 17.95 -10.76 -22.60
C LEU A 7 17.96 -11.55 -21.28
N VAL A 8 18.00 -12.89 -21.35
CA VAL A 8 18.10 -13.74 -20.16
C VAL A 8 19.42 -13.53 -19.43
N LEU A 9 20.55 -13.49 -20.17
CA LEU A 9 21.87 -13.26 -19.58
C LEU A 9 22.02 -11.86 -18.98
N ALA A 10 21.53 -10.83 -19.68
CA ALA A 10 21.52 -9.46 -19.17
C ALA A 10 20.65 -9.36 -17.90
N GLY A 11 19.47 -9.99 -17.89
CA GLY A 11 18.62 -10.06 -16.71
C GLY A 11 19.28 -10.77 -15.53
N LEU A 12 20.02 -11.86 -15.77
CA LEU A 12 20.77 -12.56 -14.71
C LEU A 12 21.91 -11.70 -14.15
N PHE A 13 22.65 -11.02 -15.03
CA PHE A 13 23.77 -10.16 -14.65
C PHE A 13 23.31 -8.98 -13.79
N LEU A 14 22.21 -8.33 -14.18
CA LEU A 14 21.60 -7.24 -13.39
C LEU A 14 21.11 -7.71 -12.01
N ARG A 15 20.54 -8.92 -11.93
CA ARG A 15 20.16 -9.54 -10.65
C ARG A 15 21.37 -9.83 -9.76
N LEU A 16 22.48 -10.29 -10.33
CA LEU A 16 23.73 -10.54 -9.58
C LEU A 16 24.37 -9.25 -9.04
N LEU A 17 24.23 -8.14 -9.77
CA LEU A 17 24.70 -6.83 -9.34
C LEU A 17 23.75 -6.12 -8.35
N ASN A 18 22.63 -6.77 -7.98
CA ASN A 18 21.59 -6.22 -7.13
C ASN A 18 21.08 -4.85 -7.62
N TYR A 19 21.04 -4.69 -8.95
CA TYR A 19 20.67 -3.43 -9.60
C TYR A 19 19.14 -3.26 -9.59
N GLY A 20 18.66 -2.31 -8.80
CA GLY A 20 17.24 -2.00 -8.63
C GLY A 20 16.94 -1.45 -7.23
N HIS A 21 15.73 -0.92 -7.04
CA HIS A 21 15.24 -0.57 -5.70
C HIS A 21 14.57 -1.79 -5.06
N ASP A 22 14.67 -1.91 -3.74
CA ASP A 22 13.80 -2.83 -3.01
C ASP A 22 12.35 -2.42 -3.24
N THR A 23 11.49 -3.38 -3.55
CA THR A 23 10.08 -3.11 -3.91
C THR A 23 9.12 -3.59 -2.84
N ASP A 24 9.67 -3.91 -1.66
CA ASP A 24 8.89 -4.21 -0.48
C ASP A 24 8.00 -3.03 -0.11
N LEU A 25 6.72 -3.32 0.09
CA LEU A 25 5.71 -2.34 0.43
C LEU A 25 5.98 -1.68 1.78
N PHE A 26 6.58 -2.40 2.72
CA PHE A 26 6.86 -1.90 4.06
C PHE A 26 8.32 -2.07 4.44
N ILE A 27 8.85 -1.04 5.07
CA ILE A 27 10.18 -1.01 5.67
C ILE A 27 10.06 -0.75 7.17
N ARG A 28 11.10 -1.14 7.92
CA ARG A 28 11.18 -0.79 9.34
C ARG A 28 11.24 0.72 9.48
N TYR A 29 10.47 1.26 10.42
CA TYR A 29 10.45 2.70 10.64
C TYR A 29 11.82 3.15 11.17
N PRO A 30 12.50 4.11 10.52
CA PRO A 30 13.88 4.47 10.87
C PRO A 30 14.05 4.93 12.32
N ASP A 31 13.04 5.65 12.86
CA ASP A 31 13.11 6.19 14.22
C ASP A 31 12.70 5.16 15.29
N ASN A 32 11.92 4.14 14.90
CA ASN A 32 11.50 3.09 15.82
C ASN A 32 11.33 1.75 15.08
N PRO A 33 12.30 0.82 15.21
CA PRO A 33 12.29 -0.42 14.47
C PRO A 33 11.15 -1.37 14.89
N ASP A 34 10.41 -1.09 15.96
CA ASP A 34 9.24 -1.90 16.35
C ASP A 34 8.02 -1.66 15.46
N TYR A 35 8.11 -0.72 14.52
CA TYR A 35 7.04 -0.35 13.61
C TYR A 35 7.42 -0.60 12.14
N TRP A 36 6.42 -1.00 11.36
CA TRP A 36 6.43 -0.98 9.91
C TRP A 36 5.83 0.33 9.41
N VAL A 37 6.38 0.87 8.33
CA VAL A 37 5.82 2.00 7.57
C VAL A 37 5.88 1.71 6.09
N ILE A 38 4.96 2.29 5.32
CA ILE A 38 4.99 2.16 3.86
C ILE A 38 6.32 2.73 3.33
N ASP A 39 6.97 2.02 2.41
CA ASP A 39 8.15 2.54 1.76
C ASP A 39 7.75 3.72 0.86
N LYS A 40 8.48 4.84 0.98
CA LYS A 40 8.33 6.00 0.10
C LYS A 40 8.65 5.67 -1.37
N TYR A 41 9.36 4.58 -1.63
CA TYR A 41 9.71 4.09 -2.95
C TYR A 41 8.80 2.96 -3.46
N ALA A 42 7.84 2.47 -2.65
CA ALA A 42 6.98 1.33 -2.99
C ALA A 42 6.21 1.52 -4.32
N SER A 43 5.93 2.76 -4.69
CA SER A 43 5.19 3.11 -5.90
C SER A 43 6.06 3.26 -7.15
N GLU A 44 7.37 3.51 -7.02
CA GLU A 44 8.23 3.92 -8.14
C GLU A 44 8.25 2.92 -9.29
N ARG A 45 8.21 1.62 -8.99
CA ARG A 45 8.17 0.54 -9.99
C ARG A 45 6.95 0.57 -10.91
N TYR A 46 5.90 1.33 -10.57
CA TYR A 46 4.67 1.45 -11.35
C TYR A 46 4.61 2.73 -12.19
N PHE A 47 5.57 3.63 -12.04
CA PHE A 47 5.63 4.89 -12.77
C PHE A 47 6.81 4.87 -13.74
N THR A 48 6.58 5.28 -14.98
CA THR A 48 7.64 5.41 -16.00
C THR A 48 8.64 6.52 -15.64
N ASP A 49 8.16 7.56 -14.95
CA ASP A 49 8.96 8.65 -14.41
C ASP A 49 8.80 8.66 -12.89
N THR A 50 9.88 8.33 -12.17
CA THR A 50 9.88 8.25 -10.71
C THR A 50 9.64 9.60 -10.05
N ALA A 51 9.86 10.72 -10.74
CA ALA A 51 9.52 12.05 -10.22
C ALA A 51 8.01 12.24 -10.02
N ASN A 52 7.19 11.48 -10.76
CA ASN A 52 5.72 11.50 -10.64
C ASN A 52 5.17 10.41 -9.71
N ALA A 53 6.04 9.58 -9.10
CA ALA A 53 5.61 8.51 -8.22
C ALA A 53 4.93 9.09 -6.98
N THR A 54 3.71 8.62 -6.73
CA THR A 54 2.89 9.13 -5.63
C THR A 54 3.27 8.44 -4.33
N LYS A 55 3.23 9.19 -3.23
CA LYS A 55 3.57 8.67 -1.90
C LYS A 55 2.30 8.36 -1.12
N GLY A 56 2.25 7.16 -0.55
CA GLY A 56 1.13 6.74 0.27
C GLY A 56 1.09 7.46 1.61
N SER A 57 -0.01 7.23 2.32
CA SER A 57 -0.20 7.66 3.71
C SER A 57 0.81 6.96 4.63
N ILE A 58 1.53 7.73 5.46
CA ILE A 58 2.43 7.14 6.47
C ILE A 58 1.56 6.71 7.65
N GLU A 59 1.41 5.40 7.82
CA GLU A 59 0.65 4.78 8.91
C GLU A 59 1.55 3.75 9.62
N PRO A 60 2.27 4.15 10.69
CA PRO A 60 3.10 3.20 11.43
C PRO A 60 2.23 2.15 12.14
N PHE A 61 2.59 0.88 12.03
CA PHE A 61 1.92 -0.22 12.73
C PHE A 61 2.93 -1.21 13.31
N LYS A 62 2.57 -1.91 14.39
CA LYS A 62 3.55 -2.73 15.11
C LYS A 62 4.01 -3.93 14.29
N VAL A 63 5.30 -4.23 14.34
CA VAL A 63 5.86 -5.43 13.72
C VAL A 63 5.29 -6.68 14.36
N VAL A 64 5.27 -6.72 15.69
CA VAL A 64 4.65 -7.78 16.47
C VAL A 64 3.23 -7.35 16.82
N LYS A 65 2.24 -7.99 16.20
CA LYS A 65 0.84 -7.73 16.47
C LYS A 65 0.48 -8.15 17.90
N ALA A 66 -0.13 -7.26 18.67
CA ALA A 66 -0.61 -7.59 20.02
C ALA A 66 -1.90 -8.43 19.95
N LYS A 67 -2.16 -9.22 21.01
CA LYS A 67 -3.29 -10.18 21.05
C LYS A 67 -4.66 -9.54 20.88
N ASN A 68 -4.85 -8.31 21.36
CA ASN A 68 -6.11 -7.57 21.28
C ASN A 68 -6.11 -6.53 20.14
N THR A 69 -5.29 -6.74 19.12
CA THR A 69 -5.18 -5.84 17.97
C THR A 69 -5.83 -6.43 16.74
N PHE A 70 -6.72 -5.66 16.11
CA PHE A 70 -7.34 -5.97 14.83
C PHE A 70 -6.73 -5.11 13.72
N ARG A 71 -6.11 -5.73 12.73
CA ARG A 71 -5.33 -5.10 11.67
C ARG A 71 -6.08 -5.13 10.34
N ILE A 72 -6.38 -3.96 9.82
CA ILE A 72 -7.12 -3.75 8.58
C ILE A 72 -6.21 -3.03 7.59
N PHE A 73 -6.01 -3.62 6.42
CA PHE A 73 -5.37 -2.93 5.29
C PHE A 73 -6.42 -2.38 4.34
N VAL A 74 -6.31 -1.11 4.00
CA VAL A 74 -7.15 -0.44 3.02
C VAL A 74 -6.32 -0.25 1.75
N LEU A 75 -6.78 -0.83 0.64
CA LEU A 75 -6.18 -0.63 -0.67
C LEU A 75 -7.18 -0.03 -1.66
N GLY A 76 -6.64 0.69 -2.64
CA GLY A 76 -7.43 1.42 -3.63
C GLY A 76 -6.64 2.55 -4.26
N GLU A 77 -7.36 3.45 -4.91
CA GLU A 77 -6.80 4.54 -5.71
C GLU A 77 -6.93 5.90 -5.00
N SER A 78 -7.07 7.00 -5.75
CA SER A 78 -7.02 8.38 -5.25
C SER A 78 -8.09 8.72 -4.21
N THR A 79 -9.33 8.27 -4.41
CA THR A 79 -10.44 8.48 -3.45
C THR A 79 -10.13 7.80 -2.12
N THR A 80 -9.57 6.60 -2.17
CA THR A 80 -9.23 5.81 -0.99
C THR A 80 -8.03 6.39 -0.25
N ALA A 81 -7.07 6.96 -0.98
CA ALA A 81 -5.96 7.72 -0.39
C ALA A 81 -6.42 8.98 0.37
N GLY A 82 -7.66 9.43 0.16
CA GLY A 82 -8.28 10.53 0.88
C GLY A 82 -8.50 11.80 0.07
N TYR A 83 -8.38 11.79 -1.25
CA TYR A 83 -8.72 12.95 -2.07
C TYR A 83 -10.24 13.21 -2.07
N PRO A 84 -10.72 14.46 -1.89
CA PRO A 84 -9.98 15.71 -1.64
C PRO A 84 -9.78 16.07 -0.14
N TYR A 85 -10.26 15.24 0.78
CA TYR A 85 -10.32 15.52 2.23
C TYR A 85 -8.99 15.38 2.98
N LEU A 86 -7.90 15.01 2.27
CA LEU A 86 -6.55 14.78 2.80
C LEU A 86 -6.56 13.73 3.94
N TYR A 87 -5.40 13.50 4.56
CA TYR A 87 -5.19 12.39 5.49
C TYR A 87 -6.17 12.37 6.68
N ASN A 88 -6.40 13.49 7.36
CA ASN A 88 -7.25 13.53 8.56
C ASN A 88 -8.75 13.40 8.25
N GLY A 89 -9.19 13.78 7.05
CA GLY A 89 -10.58 13.65 6.61
C GLY A 89 -10.85 12.38 5.79
N SER A 90 -9.82 11.57 5.56
CA SER A 90 -9.89 10.37 4.72
C SER A 90 -10.76 9.27 5.34
N PHE A 91 -11.32 8.43 4.47
CA PHE A 91 -12.24 7.36 4.85
C PHE A 91 -11.66 6.42 5.92
N HIS A 92 -10.38 6.06 5.83
CA HIS A 92 -9.77 5.09 6.76
C HIS A 92 -9.70 5.64 8.19
N ARG A 93 -9.54 6.96 8.36
CA ARG A 93 -9.57 7.62 9.68
C ARG A 93 -10.96 7.61 10.30
N TRP A 94 -11.98 7.89 9.50
CA TRP A 94 -13.38 7.79 9.95
C TRP A 94 -13.75 6.35 10.32
N LEU A 95 -13.31 5.37 9.52
CA LEU A 95 -13.50 3.95 9.81
C LEU A 95 -12.83 3.59 11.15
N GLN A 96 -11.57 3.96 11.33
CA GLN A 96 -10.83 3.71 12.57
C GLN A 96 -11.55 4.33 13.78
N TYR A 97 -11.96 5.60 13.69
CA TYR A 97 -12.70 6.28 14.76
C TYR A 97 -13.97 5.52 15.14
N ARG A 98 -14.77 5.11 14.15
CA ARG A 98 -16.03 4.39 14.39
C ARG A 98 -15.81 3.01 15.02
N LEU A 99 -14.77 2.28 14.59
CA LEU A 99 -14.43 0.97 15.14
C LEU A 99 -13.98 1.08 16.60
N MET A 100 -13.12 2.05 16.92
CA MET A 100 -12.65 2.29 18.29
C MET A 100 -13.81 2.64 19.24
N HIS A 101 -14.81 3.39 18.78
CA HIS A 101 -16.00 3.71 19.59
C HIS A 101 -16.95 2.53 19.77
N THR A 102 -17.03 1.66 18.77
CA THR A 102 -17.96 0.52 18.79
C THR A 102 -17.39 -0.65 19.59
N TYR A 103 -16.07 -0.85 19.54
CA TYR A 103 -15.36 -1.95 20.20
C TYR A 103 -14.17 -1.42 21.02
N PRO A 104 -14.42 -0.77 22.18
CA PRO A 104 -13.37 -0.12 22.97
C PRO A 104 -12.33 -1.10 23.57
N GLU A 105 -12.69 -2.38 23.70
CA GLU A 105 -11.81 -3.45 24.21
C GLU A 105 -10.76 -3.92 23.17
N LEU A 106 -10.91 -3.51 21.91
CA LEU A 106 -10.04 -3.87 20.80
C LEU A 106 -9.22 -2.67 20.34
N GLN A 107 -7.96 -2.91 20.01
CA GLN A 107 -7.08 -1.93 19.38
C GLN A 107 -7.17 -2.09 17.86
N PHE A 108 -7.50 -1.03 17.12
CA PHE A 108 -7.57 -1.08 15.66
C PHE A 108 -6.35 -0.43 15.01
N GLU A 109 -5.66 -1.20 14.17
CA GLU A 109 -4.66 -0.71 13.24
C GLU A 109 -5.29 -0.65 11.85
N VAL A 110 -5.58 0.55 11.34
CA VAL A 110 -6.15 0.75 10.01
C VAL A 110 -5.08 1.38 9.12
N ILE A 111 -4.42 0.56 8.30
CA ILE A 111 -3.29 0.97 7.47
C ILE A 111 -3.79 1.23 6.06
N ASN A 112 -3.70 2.47 5.61
CA ASN A 112 -4.04 2.85 4.25
C ASN A 112 -2.79 2.81 3.35
N VAL A 113 -2.80 1.88 2.40
CA VAL A 113 -1.74 1.72 1.38
C VAL A 113 -2.21 2.15 -0.02
N SER A 114 -3.32 2.88 -0.10
CA SER A 114 -3.82 3.43 -1.36
C SER A 114 -2.90 4.51 -1.90
N LEU A 115 -2.83 4.57 -3.22
CA LEU A 115 -2.03 5.54 -3.96
C LEU A 115 -2.91 6.28 -4.97
N THR A 116 -2.57 7.54 -5.23
CA THR A 116 -3.16 8.29 -6.35
C THR A 116 -2.48 7.87 -7.66
N ALA A 117 -3.18 8.01 -8.79
CA ALA A 117 -2.66 7.75 -10.14
C ALA A 117 -2.10 6.33 -10.35
N VAL A 118 -2.58 5.34 -9.60
CA VAL A 118 -2.29 3.91 -9.83
C VAL A 118 -3.51 3.20 -10.40
N ASN A 119 -3.30 1.97 -10.88
CA ASN A 119 -4.36 1.13 -11.43
C ASN A 119 -4.51 -0.18 -10.63
N SER A 120 -5.43 -1.04 -11.06
CA SER A 120 -5.72 -2.33 -10.42
C SER A 120 -4.53 -3.29 -10.34
N TYR A 121 -3.53 -3.18 -11.23
CA TYR A 121 -2.32 -4.02 -11.16
C TYR A 121 -1.46 -3.65 -9.95
N THR A 122 -1.30 -2.36 -9.66
CA THR A 122 -0.59 -1.89 -8.47
C THR A 122 -1.30 -2.36 -7.19
N VAL A 123 -2.63 -2.23 -7.16
CA VAL A 123 -3.44 -2.68 -6.01
C VAL A 123 -3.36 -4.18 -5.82
N LEU A 124 -3.39 -4.97 -6.90
CA LEU A 124 -3.24 -6.42 -6.86
C LEU A 124 -1.89 -6.82 -6.26
N ASP A 125 -0.81 -6.16 -6.68
CA ASP A 125 0.52 -6.44 -6.15
C ASP A 125 0.63 -6.09 -4.66
N PHE A 126 0.20 -4.89 -4.26
CA PHE A 126 0.16 -4.51 -2.85
C PHE A 126 -0.69 -5.49 -2.03
N GLY A 127 -1.81 -5.94 -2.58
CA GLY A 127 -2.65 -6.97 -1.97
C GLY A 127 -1.91 -8.30 -1.73
N LYS A 128 -1.00 -8.71 -2.63
CA LYS A 128 -0.16 -9.90 -2.40
C LYS A 128 0.89 -9.66 -1.31
N GLN A 129 1.38 -8.42 -1.19
CA GLN A 129 2.39 -8.07 -0.18
C GLN A 129 1.80 -7.96 1.23
N VAL A 130 0.64 -7.32 1.39
CA VAL A 130 0.02 -7.09 2.73
C VAL A 130 -0.32 -8.39 3.47
N VAL A 131 -0.56 -9.49 2.75
CA VAL A 131 -0.84 -10.83 3.34
C VAL A 131 0.28 -11.30 4.26
N LYS A 132 1.51 -10.84 4.05
CA LYS A 132 2.67 -11.19 4.88
C LYS A 132 2.64 -10.53 6.28
N TYR A 133 1.75 -9.57 6.53
CA TYR A 133 1.77 -8.68 7.70
C TYR A 133 0.65 -8.92 8.71
N GLN A 134 0.22 -10.18 8.90
CA GLN A 134 -0.73 -10.59 9.97
C GLN A 134 -2.05 -9.79 9.99
N LEU A 135 -2.61 -9.54 8.80
CA LEU A 135 -3.90 -8.86 8.65
C LEU A 135 -5.06 -9.71 9.17
N ASP A 136 -6.13 -9.06 9.63
CA ASP A 136 -7.42 -9.70 9.91
C ASP A 136 -8.45 -9.39 8.83
N ALA A 137 -8.35 -8.23 8.22
CA ALA A 137 -9.25 -7.81 7.14
C ALA A 137 -8.53 -6.98 6.09
N VAL A 138 -9.06 -7.05 4.87
CA VAL A 138 -8.65 -6.20 3.75
C VAL A 138 -9.88 -5.51 3.20
N LEU A 139 -9.79 -4.19 3.02
CA LEU A 139 -10.78 -3.41 2.31
C LEU A 139 -10.23 -3.01 0.95
N LEU A 140 -10.90 -3.44 -0.12
CA LEU A 140 -10.54 -3.12 -1.50
C LEU A 140 -11.54 -2.13 -2.07
N ILE A 141 -11.07 -0.97 -2.51
CA ILE A 141 -11.89 0.05 -3.18
C ILE A 141 -11.26 0.33 -4.55
N LEU A 142 -11.81 -0.33 -5.57
CA LEU A 142 -11.34 -0.31 -6.96
C LEU A 142 -12.46 0.13 -7.91
N THR A 143 -12.98 1.37 -7.76
CA THR A 143 -13.90 1.91 -8.77
C THR A 143 -13.97 3.43 -8.78
N VAL A 144 -13.80 4.04 -9.97
CA VAL A 144 -14.58 5.22 -10.38
C VAL A 144 -15.90 4.70 -10.94
N ILE A 145 -16.99 4.73 -10.17
CA ILE A 145 -18.32 4.52 -10.77
C ILE A 145 -18.56 5.73 -11.67
N LYS A 146 -18.33 5.59 -12.97
CA LYS A 146 -18.79 6.57 -13.96
C LYS A 146 -20.30 6.38 -14.08
N LEU A 147 -21.06 7.08 -13.23
CA LEU A 147 -22.50 7.23 -13.39
C LEU A 147 -22.73 8.10 -14.63
N THR A 148 -22.75 7.48 -15.82
CA THR A 148 -23.39 8.11 -16.97
C THR A 148 -24.89 8.08 -16.71
N ALA A 149 -25.42 9.18 -16.16
CA ALA A 149 -26.83 9.46 -16.26
C ALA A 149 -27.11 9.74 -17.74
N ASN A 150 -27.77 8.81 -18.42
CA ASN A 150 -28.50 9.16 -19.64
C ASN A 150 -29.72 9.96 -19.17
N ILE A 151 -29.66 11.28 -19.38
CA ILE A 151 -30.84 12.15 -19.34
C ILE A 151 -31.50 12.06 -20.70
#